data_AF-A0A9K3GUC2-F1
#
_entry.id   AF-A0A9K3GUC2-F1
#
_cell.length_a   1.000
_cell.length_b   1.000
_cell.length_c   1.000
_cell.angle_alpha   90.00
_cell.angle_beta   90.00
_cell.angle_gamma   90.00
#
_symmetry.space_group_name_H-M   'P 1'
#
loop_
_entity.id
_entity.type
_entity.pdbx_description
1 polymer ?
#
loop_
_entity_poly.entity_id
_entity_poly.type
_entity_poly.pdbx_seq_one_letter_code
_entity_poly.pdbx_strand_id
1 'polypeptide(L)'
;MPLLMDSQMIIHTSFIFLFFWFSNPIKNTVSQPSSTHCPLEFKNLTTVLNSTCEEGTWNDFLLDKCCKEPFNIYLDALAARANQTGRIFLNSTEQTSCLNKIKNNITDVFSCGIDKLTITSGVKGCSGFLVQDVLNKLGDEVIGLSTGCGLFDRREGSCEKCVKSWNEIRGIEAGDDADLCRFAVLTSLTTSRIDDLIWAQNIRRCLGNVTNGNEIH
;
A
#
# COMPACT_ATOMS: atom_id res chain seq x y z
N MET A 1 29.58 -55.68 -41.91
CA MET A 1 28.21 -55.76 -41.37
C MET A 1 28.03 -54.56 -40.45
N PRO A 2 27.29 -53.52 -40.88
CA PRO A 2 27.15 -52.27 -40.14
C PRO A 2 26.06 -52.45 -39.07
N LEU A 3 26.34 -52.08 -37.83
CA LEU A 3 25.29 -51.90 -36.83
C LEU A 3 24.94 -50.41 -36.81
N LEU A 4 23.72 -50.14 -37.27
CA LEU A 4 22.97 -48.91 -37.14
C LEU A 4 23.22 -48.28 -35.77
N MET A 5 23.87 -47.11 -35.76
CA MET A 5 23.78 -46.19 -34.63
C MET A 5 22.39 -45.56 -34.67
N ASP A 6 21.64 -45.78 -33.60
CA ASP A 6 20.25 -45.36 -33.43
C ASP A 6 20.12 -43.83 -33.55
N SER A 7 19.43 -43.39 -34.60
CA SER A 7 19.22 -41.98 -34.92
C SER A 7 18.35 -41.25 -33.86
N GLN A 8 17.74 -41.98 -32.91
CA GLN A 8 16.94 -41.43 -31.82
C GLN A 8 17.76 -40.85 -30.65
N MET A 9 19.00 -41.29 -30.42
CA MET A 9 19.80 -40.84 -29.28
C MET A 9 20.50 -39.48 -29.48
N ILE A 10 20.63 -39.03 -30.72
CA ILE A 10 21.26 -37.74 -31.06
C ILE A 10 20.26 -36.58 -30.94
N ILE A 11 18.97 -36.84 -31.16
CA ILE A 11 17.92 -35.79 -31.18
C ILE A 11 17.63 -35.29 -29.75
N HIS A 12 17.65 -36.17 -28.75
CA HIS A 12 17.37 -35.78 -27.35
C HIS A 12 18.50 -34.98 -26.70
N THR A 13 19.76 -35.25 -27.05
CA THR A 13 20.90 -34.54 -26.46
C THR A 13 21.06 -33.12 -27.03
N SER A 14 20.67 -32.87 -28.28
CA SER A 14 20.66 -31.52 -28.87
C SER A 14 19.54 -30.62 -28.32
N PHE A 15 18.39 -31.16 -27.93
CA PHE A 15 17.28 -30.36 -27.38
C PHE A 15 17.53 -29.86 -25.95
N ILE A 16 18.25 -30.63 -25.13
CA ILE A 16 18.52 -30.26 -23.73
C ILE A 16 19.51 -29.10 -23.64
N PHE A 17 20.51 -29.03 -24.53
CA PHE A 17 21.49 -27.94 -24.53
C PHE A 17 20.92 -26.59 -25.01
N LEU A 18 19.87 -26.59 -25.83
CA LEU A 18 19.23 -25.34 -26.30
C LEU A 18 18.36 -24.67 -25.23
N PHE A 19 17.83 -25.43 -24.26
CA PHE A 19 17.02 -24.84 -23.18
C PHE A 19 17.85 -24.13 -22.10
N PHE A 20 19.09 -24.55 -21.86
CA PHE A 20 19.95 -23.96 -20.83
C PHE A 20 20.61 -22.63 -21.24
N TRP A 21 20.45 -22.18 -22.50
CA TRP A 21 20.94 -20.88 -22.94
C TRP A 21 19.92 -19.74 -22.84
N PHE A 22 18.65 -20.03 -22.58
CA PHE A 22 17.60 -19.00 -22.50
C PHE A 22 17.19 -18.59 -21.08
N SER A 23 17.80 -19.17 -20.04
CA SER A 23 17.51 -18.82 -18.64
C SER A 23 18.58 -17.92 -18.03
N ASN A 24 18.98 -16.86 -18.74
CA ASN A 24 19.48 -15.67 -18.06
C ASN A 24 18.26 -14.80 -17.75
N PRO A 25 17.88 -14.59 -16.48
CA PRO A 25 16.94 -13.52 -16.18
C PRO A 25 17.61 -12.24 -16.63
N ILE A 26 17.07 -11.62 -17.68
CA ILE A 26 17.38 -10.24 -18.00
C ILE A 26 17.01 -9.49 -16.73
N LYS A 27 18.01 -9.12 -15.92
CA LYS A 27 17.86 -8.13 -14.88
C LYS A 27 17.63 -6.84 -15.65
N ASN A 28 16.37 -6.62 -16.02
CA ASN A 28 15.89 -5.30 -16.38
C ASN A 28 16.06 -4.46 -15.12
N THR A 29 17.25 -3.93 -14.90
CA THR A 29 17.39 -2.65 -14.21
C THR A 29 16.68 -1.66 -15.10
N VAL A 30 15.36 -1.58 -14.93
CA VAL A 30 14.59 -0.42 -15.32
C VAL A 30 15.22 0.72 -14.54
N SER A 31 16.10 1.47 -15.20
CA SER A 31 16.47 2.80 -14.76
C SER A 31 15.17 3.58 -14.76
N GLN A 32 14.49 3.59 -13.62
CA GLN A 32 13.25 4.31 -13.44
C GLN A 32 13.62 5.79 -13.69
N PRO A 33 13.13 6.42 -14.76
CA PRO A 33 13.38 7.85 -14.95
C PRO A 33 12.88 8.54 -13.68
N SER A 34 13.65 9.49 -13.16
CA SER A 34 13.21 10.33 -12.04
C SER A 34 11.96 11.07 -12.50
N SER A 35 10.79 10.47 -12.29
CA SER A 35 9.57 10.99 -12.89
C SER A 35 9.13 12.17 -12.05
N THR A 36 9.27 13.36 -12.61
CA THR A 36 8.49 14.54 -12.21
C THR A 36 6.98 14.29 -12.33
N HIS A 37 6.57 13.18 -12.94
CA HIS A 37 5.19 12.71 -13.05
C HIS A 37 4.74 11.92 -11.82
N CYS A 38 3.50 12.15 -11.39
CA CYS A 38 2.84 11.38 -10.34
C CYS A 38 2.47 9.98 -10.83
N PRO A 39 3.01 8.89 -10.24
CA PRO A 39 2.71 7.52 -10.66
C PRO A 39 1.36 6.99 -10.13
N LEU A 40 0.57 7.80 -9.43
CA LEU A 40 -0.74 7.41 -8.90
C LEU A 40 -1.87 7.81 -9.84
N GLU A 41 -2.77 6.85 -10.07
CA GLU A 41 -4.03 7.05 -10.77
C GLU A 41 -5.17 7.23 -9.76
N PHE A 42 -5.80 8.39 -9.78
CA PHE A 42 -6.88 8.74 -8.86
C PHE A 42 -8.21 8.69 -9.60
N LYS A 43 -9.12 7.80 -9.18
CA LYS A 43 -10.40 7.57 -9.88
C LYS A 43 -11.48 8.62 -9.60
N ASN A 44 -11.37 9.38 -8.50
CA ASN A 44 -12.44 10.27 -7.99
C ASN A 44 -11.99 11.72 -7.73
N LEU A 45 -11.07 12.29 -8.52
CA LEU A 45 -10.57 13.67 -8.31
C LEU A 45 -11.58 14.79 -8.65
N THR A 46 -12.78 14.48 -9.13
CA THR A 46 -13.68 15.48 -9.74
C THR A 46 -14.60 16.21 -8.77
N THR A 47 -14.56 15.90 -7.47
CA THR A 47 -15.46 16.51 -6.50
C THR A 47 -14.80 17.76 -5.92
N VAL A 48 -15.20 18.94 -6.40
CA VAL A 48 -14.98 20.18 -5.64
C VAL A 48 -15.78 20.03 -4.35
N LEU A 49 -15.10 19.89 -3.22
CA LEU A 49 -15.78 19.86 -1.92
C LEU A 49 -16.50 21.20 -1.74
N ASN A 50 -17.83 21.16 -1.74
CA ASN A 50 -18.64 22.21 -1.13
C ASN A 50 -18.16 22.43 0.31
N SER A 51 -18.40 23.62 0.87
CA SER A 51 -17.79 24.16 2.11
C SER A 51 -17.91 23.34 3.41
N THR A 52 -18.42 22.11 3.36
CA THR A 52 -18.48 21.15 4.45
C THR A 52 -17.76 19.86 4.03
N CYS A 53 -16.59 19.61 4.63
CA CYS A 53 -15.80 18.41 4.40
C CYS A 53 -16.28 17.24 5.28
N GLU A 54 -16.02 15.99 4.85
CA GLU A 54 -16.20 14.84 5.73
C GLU A 54 -15.05 14.80 6.75
N GLU A 55 -15.37 14.97 8.04
CA GLU A 55 -14.36 15.03 9.10
C GLU A 55 -13.79 13.65 9.46
N GLY A 56 -12.49 13.60 9.72
CA GLY A 56 -11.80 12.41 10.19
C GLY A 56 -10.28 12.59 10.30
N THR A 57 -9.67 12.01 11.34
CA THR A 57 -8.23 12.19 11.60
C THR A 57 -7.36 10.98 11.24
N TRP A 58 -7.95 9.85 10.86
CA TRP A 58 -7.19 8.61 10.65
C TRP A 58 -6.36 8.21 11.87
N ASN A 59 -7.02 8.13 13.03
CA ASN A 59 -6.39 7.85 14.32
C ASN A 59 -5.23 8.83 14.60
N ASP A 60 -5.54 10.12 14.52
CA ASP A 60 -4.65 11.26 14.76
C ASP A 60 -3.47 11.42 13.78
N PHE A 61 -3.42 10.64 12.69
CA PHE A 61 -2.40 10.79 11.66
C PHE A 61 -2.56 12.12 10.87
N LEU A 62 -3.79 12.49 10.55
CA LEU A 62 -4.09 13.69 9.78
C LEU A 62 -4.14 14.92 10.70
N LEU A 63 -3.42 15.96 10.30
CA LEU A 63 -3.34 17.22 11.03
C LEU A 63 -4.59 18.09 10.88
N ASP A 64 -5.33 17.91 9.79
CA ASP A 64 -6.59 18.58 9.52
C ASP A 64 -7.67 17.53 9.22
N LYS A 65 -8.78 17.61 9.96
CA LYS A 65 -9.91 16.68 9.87
C LYS A 65 -10.60 16.70 8.49
N CYS A 66 -10.47 17.77 7.72
CA CYS A 66 -10.99 17.85 6.36
C CYS A 66 -10.15 17.07 5.34
N CYS A 67 -9.01 16.51 5.75
CA CYS A 67 -8.13 15.75 4.86
C CYS A 67 -8.55 14.30 4.68
N LYS A 68 -9.58 13.83 5.38
CA LYS A 68 -10.01 12.43 5.34
C LYS A 68 -10.31 11.93 3.94
N GLU A 69 -11.16 12.64 3.19
CA GLU A 69 -11.55 12.24 1.83
C GLU A 69 -10.37 12.22 0.86
N PRO A 70 -9.56 13.30 0.70
CA PRO A 70 -8.40 13.26 -0.18
C PRO A 70 -7.37 12.21 0.26
N PHE A 71 -7.25 11.93 1.56
CA PHE A 71 -6.37 10.88 2.05
C PHE A 71 -6.90 9.47 1.71
N ASN A 72 -8.21 9.22 1.81
CA ASN A 72 -8.81 7.96 1.36
C ASN A 72 -8.53 7.71 -0.14
N ILE A 73 -8.68 8.75 -0.98
CA ILE A 73 -8.38 8.68 -2.41
C ILE A 73 -6.90 8.39 -2.65
N TYR A 74 -6.01 9.01 -1.85
CA TYR A 74 -4.58 8.75 -1.89
C TYR A 74 -4.24 7.29 -1.54
N LEU A 75 -4.79 6.76 -0.45
CA LEU A 75 -4.57 5.37 -0.02
C LEU A 75 -5.06 4.35 -1.06
N ASP A 76 -6.20 4.61 -1.69
CA ASP A 76 -6.72 3.75 -2.77
C ASP A 76 -5.79 3.69 -3.97
N ALA A 77 -5.31 4.85 -4.41
CA ALA A 77 -4.37 4.92 -5.51
C ALA A 77 -3.02 4.27 -5.14
N LEU A 78 -2.56 4.45 -3.90
CA LEU A 78 -1.36 3.82 -3.38
C LEU A 78 -1.48 2.29 -3.39
N ALA A 79 -2.59 1.75 -2.88
CA ALA A 79 -2.86 0.31 -2.88
C ALA A 79 -2.97 -0.26 -4.30
N ALA A 80 -3.64 0.44 -5.22
CA ALA A 80 -3.73 0.03 -6.62
C ALA A 80 -2.34 -0.07 -7.28
N ARG A 81 -1.48 0.94 -7.08
CA ARG A 81 -0.09 0.91 -7.57
C ARG A 81 0.73 -0.18 -6.89
N ALA A 82 0.59 -0.35 -5.58
CA ALA A 82 1.33 -1.37 -4.83
C ALA A 82 0.94 -2.78 -5.28
N ASN A 83 -0.31 -3.01 -5.66
CA ASN A 83 -0.75 -4.28 -6.23
C ASN A 83 -0.04 -4.59 -7.57
N GLN A 84 0.19 -3.56 -8.39
CA GLN A 84 0.85 -3.72 -9.70
C GLN A 84 2.37 -3.83 -9.61
N THR A 85 2.99 -3.10 -8.68
CA THR A 85 4.45 -2.89 -8.65
C THR A 85 5.15 -3.53 -7.46
N GLY A 86 4.39 -3.95 -6.43
CA GLY A 86 4.90 -4.37 -5.13
C GLY A 86 5.46 -3.24 -4.26
N ARG A 87 5.58 -2.01 -4.78
CA ARG A 87 6.13 -0.86 -4.06
C ARG A 87 5.02 -0.10 -3.34
N ILE A 88 5.16 0.02 -2.03
CA ILE A 88 4.19 0.70 -1.16
C ILE A 88 4.35 2.21 -1.32
N PHE A 89 5.37 2.79 -0.69
CA PHE A 89 5.53 4.24 -0.66
C PHE A 89 6.17 4.79 -1.94
N LEU A 90 5.90 6.07 -2.18
CA LEU A 90 6.53 6.87 -3.23
C LEU A 90 7.83 7.47 -2.71
N ASN A 91 8.79 7.72 -3.61
CA ASN A 91 9.93 8.58 -3.24
C ASN A 91 9.46 10.04 -3.09
N SER A 92 10.27 10.89 -2.47
CA SER A 92 9.87 12.27 -2.12
C SER A 92 9.47 13.11 -3.34
N THR A 93 10.09 12.88 -4.50
CA THR A 93 9.77 13.60 -5.75
C THR A 93 8.43 13.13 -6.33
N GLU A 94 8.20 11.82 -6.40
CA GLU A 94 6.92 11.22 -6.81
C GLU A 94 5.79 11.67 -5.87
N GLN A 95 6.03 11.64 -4.55
CA GLN A 95 5.07 12.04 -3.53
C GLN A 95 4.65 13.50 -3.72
N THR A 96 5.62 14.40 -3.84
CA THR A 96 5.36 15.83 -4.08
C THR A 96 4.54 16.04 -5.36
N SER A 97 4.88 15.35 -6.44
CA SER A 97 4.14 15.43 -7.70
C SER A 97 2.68 14.96 -7.55
N CYS A 98 2.45 13.88 -6.82
CA CYS A 98 1.11 13.37 -6.57
C CYS A 98 0.26 14.26 -5.67
N LEU A 99 0.86 14.82 -4.61
CA LEU A 99 0.14 15.75 -3.74
C LEU A 99 -0.21 17.05 -4.46
N ASN A 100 0.65 17.56 -5.34
CA ASN A 100 0.31 18.69 -6.22
C ASN A 100 -0.89 18.38 -7.13
N LYS A 101 -0.98 17.15 -7.65
CA LYS A 101 -2.13 16.71 -8.47
C LYS A 101 -3.42 16.69 -7.65
N ILE A 102 -3.40 16.27 -6.39
CA ILE A 102 -4.59 16.32 -5.52
C ILE A 102 -4.93 17.77 -5.16
N LYS A 103 -3.94 18.58 -4.79
CA LYS A 103 -4.09 20.00 -4.41
C LYS A 103 -4.81 20.81 -5.48
N ASN A 104 -4.44 20.61 -6.74
CA ASN A 104 -5.03 21.34 -7.85
C ASN A 104 -6.49 20.96 -8.15
N ASN A 105 -7.00 19.88 -7.57
CA ASN A 105 -8.34 19.34 -7.85
C ASN A 105 -9.29 19.32 -6.63
N ILE A 106 -8.76 19.18 -5.40
CA ILE A 106 -9.56 18.96 -4.18
C ILE A 106 -9.30 20.03 -3.11
N THR A 107 -8.16 19.95 -2.42
CA THR A 107 -7.82 20.84 -1.28
C THR A 107 -6.30 20.82 -1.03
N ASP A 108 -5.78 21.76 -0.26
CA ASP A 108 -4.35 21.76 0.09
C ASP A 108 -3.99 20.56 0.99
N VAL A 109 -3.43 19.51 0.37
CA VAL A 109 -3.09 18.26 1.06
C VAL A 109 -1.73 18.29 1.76
N PHE A 110 -0.92 19.33 1.54
CA PHE A 110 0.38 19.44 2.20
C PHE A 110 0.26 19.77 3.68
N SER A 111 -0.80 20.49 4.09
CA SER A 111 -1.10 20.74 5.49
C SER A 111 -1.66 19.52 6.23
N CYS A 112 -2.00 18.44 5.50
CA CYS A 112 -2.62 17.24 6.08
C CYS A 112 -1.62 16.26 6.71
N GLY A 113 -0.32 16.38 6.39
CA GLY A 113 0.73 15.43 6.82
C GLY A 113 0.91 14.21 5.91
N ILE A 114 0.21 14.14 4.77
CA ILE A 114 0.28 13.02 3.81
C ILE A 114 1.67 12.94 3.15
N ASP A 115 2.39 14.06 3.06
CA ASP A 115 3.76 14.15 2.55
C ASP A 115 4.75 13.28 3.32
N LYS A 116 4.44 12.95 4.58
CA LYS A 116 5.24 12.06 5.43
C LYS A 116 5.25 10.60 4.96
N LEU A 117 4.25 10.14 4.19
CA LEU A 117 4.17 8.77 3.66
C LEU A 117 5.09 8.58 2.45
N THR A 118 6.39 8.69 2.67
CA THR A 118 7.39 8.61 1.62
C THR A 118 8.56 7.69 2.01
N ILE A 119 9.22 7.14 0.99
CA ILE A 119 10.48 6.43 1.18
C ILE A 119 11.52 7.44 1.70
N THR A 120 12.01 7.21 2.90
CA THR A 120 13.11 8.01 3.44
C THR A 120 14.45 7.48 2.94
N SER A 121 15.24 8.34 2.28
CA SER A 121 16.56 7.96 1.75
C SER A 121 17.49 7.43 2.85
N GLY A 122 18.00 6.22 2.67
CA GLY A 122 18.93 5.58 3.61
C GLY A 122 18.29 4.82 4.77
N VAL A 123 16.95 4.74 4.82
CA VAL A 123 16.23 4.12 5.95
C VAL A 123 15.96 2.63 5.71
N LYS A 124 16.24 1.85 6.75
CA LYS A 124 15.77 0.48 6.97
C LYS A 124 14.47 0.55 7.77
N GLY A 125 13.52 -0.36 7.52
CA GLY A 125 12.22 -0.37 8.18
C GLY A 125 11.07 -0.19 7.20
N CYS A 126 9.87 0.08 7.73
CA CYS A 126 8.62 0.00 6.97
C CYS A 126 8.53 0.97 5.77
N SER A 127 9.21 2.11 5.80
CA SER A 127 9.22 3.06 4.68
C SER A 127 9.91 2.51 3.42
N GLY A 128 10.81 1.53 3.57
CA GLY A 128 11.50 0.85 2.48
C GLY A 128 10.91 -0.52 2.11
N PHE A 129 9.88 -0.99 2.81
CA PHE A 129 9.31 -2.31 2.56
C PHE A 129 8.51 -2.37 1.27
N LEU A 130 8.69 -3.47 0.55
CA LEU A 130 7.75 -3.92 -0.48
C LEU A 130 6.58 -4.66 0.18
N VAL A 131 5.50 -4.87 -0.57
CA VAL A 131 4.35 -5.68 -0.11
C VAL A 131 4.81 -7.04 0.42
N GLN A 132 5.76 -7.70 -0.27
CA GLN A 132 6.29 -8.99 0.16
C GLN A 132 7.12 -8.91 1.44
N ASP A 133 7.85 -7.81 1.66
CA ASP A 133 8.59 -7.62 2.92
C ASP A 133 7.63 -7.50 4.11
N VAL A 134 6.53 -6.76 3.93
CA VAL A 134 5.47 -6.65 4.94
C VAL A 134 4.85 -8.01 5.24
N LEU A 135 4.47 -8.78 4.22
CA LEU A 135 3.89 -10.11 4.43
C LEU A 135 4.84 -11.08 5.14
N ASN A 136 6.13 -11.02 4.81
CA ASN A 136 7.13 -11.92 5.39
C ASN A 136 7.55 -11.53 6.80
N LYS A 137 7.58 -10.23 7.11
CA LYS A 137 8.17 -9.72 8.36
C LYS A 137 7.17 -9.16 9.36
N LEU A 138 6.02 -8.70 8.87
CA LEU A 138 4.90 -8.15 9.65
C LEU A 138 3.61 -8.95 9.38
N GLY A 139 3.75 -10.24 9.11
CA GLY A 139 2.63 -11.11 8.74
C GLY A 139 1.59 -11.25 9.85
N ASP A 140 2.02 -11.28 11.10
CA ASP A 140 1.13 -11.36 12.27
C ASP A 140 0.31 -10.07 12.41
N GLU A 141 0.91 -8.91 12.15
CA GLU A 141 0.24 -7.61 12.11
C GLU A 141 -0.78 -7.52 10.97
N VAL A 142 -0.46 -8.07 9.79
CA VAL A 142 -1.40 -8.16 8.66
C VAL A 142 -2.61 -9.02 9.03
N ILE A 143 -2.39 -10.19 9.65
CA ILE A 143 -3.45 -11.08 10.12
C ILE A 143 -4.28 -10.43 11.23
N GLY A 144 -3.61 -9.79 12.18
CA GLY A 144 -4.22 -9.07 13.30
C GLY A 144 -5.14 -7.95 12.80
N LEU A 145 -4.64 -7.09 11.91
CA LEU A 145 -5.43 -6.02 11.31
C LEU A 145 -6.59 -6.59 10.47
N SER A 146 -6.36 -7.60 9.65
CA SER A 146 -7.42 -8.24 8.86
C SER A 146 -8.51 -8.84 9.74
N THR A 147 -8.17 -9.42 10.88
CA THR A 147 -9.12 -10.05 11.80
C THR A 147 -9.86 -8.99 12.61
N GLY A 148 -9.13 -8.02 13.18
CA GLY A 148 -9.68 -6.92 13.96
C GLY A 148 -10.65 -6.05 13.18
N CYS A 149 -10.45 -5.93 11.87
CA CYS A 149 -11.30 -5.17 10.96
C CYS A 149 -12.14 -6.05 10.00
N GLY A 150 -12.23 -7.36 10.23
CA GLY A 150 -12.89 -8.31 9.31
C GLY A 150 -14.34 -8.65 9.64
N LEU A 151 -14.80 -8.36 10.86
CA LEU A 151 -16.11 -8.78 11.37
C LEU A 151 -16.94 -7.57 11.80
N PHE A 152 -17.71 -7.02 10.86
CA PHE A 152 -18.70 -5.99 11.16
C PHE A 152 -20.09 -6.54 10.89
N ASP A 153 -20.71 -7.12 11.91
CA ASP A 153 -22.17 -7.23 11.89
C ASP A 153 -22.74 -5.80 11.88
N ARG A 154 -23.87 -5.62 11.20
CA ARG A 154 -24.56 -4.32 11.07
C ARG A 154 -25.03 -3.70 12.40
N ARG A 155 -24.72 -4.33 13.53
CA ARG A 155 -24.98 -3.80 14.87
C ARG A 155 -23.70 -3.11 15.35
N GLU A 156 -23.85 -1.91 15.88
CA GLU A 156 -22.79 -1.18 16.59
C GLU A 156 -21.96 -2.12 17.48
N GLY A 157 -20.69 -2.30 17.15
CA GLY A 157 -19.77 -3.10 17.97
C GLY A 157 -18.67 -3.80 17.16
N SER A 158 -17.41 -3.41 17.24
CA SER A 158 -16.83 -2.19 17.78
C SER A 158 -15.59 -1.91 16.94
N CYS A 159 -15.48 -0.70 16.39
CA CYS A 159 -14.23 -0.26 15.74
C CYS A 159 -13.03 -0.38 16.67
N GLU A 160 -13.26 -0.49 17.98
CA GLU A 160 -12.28 -0.83 19.02
C GLU A 160 -11.34 -1.97 18.64
N LYS A 161 -11.82 -3.11 18.13
CA LYS A 161 -10.91 -4.22 17.75
C LYS A 161 -10.00 -3.84 16.58
N CYS A 162 -10.55 -3.11 15.61
CA CYS A 162 -9.82 -2.62 14.46
C CYS A 162 -8.77 -1.57 14.88
N VAL A 163 -9.18 -0.58 15.68
CA VAL A 163 -8.32 0.48 16.25
C VAL A 163 -7.24 -0.11 17.16
N LYS A 164 -7.58 -1.11 17.98
CA LYS A 164 -6.61 -1.82 18.82
C LYS A 164 -5.55 -2.50 17.96
N SER A 165 -5.97 -3.30 16.97
CA SER A 165 -5.06 -4.00 16.06
C SER A 165 -4.18 -3.01 15.28
N TRP A 166 -4.73 -1.87 14.87
CA TRP A 166 -4.00 -0.78 14.25
C TRP A 166 -2.93 -0.18 15.17
N ASN A 167 -3.27 0.09 16.43
CA ASN A 167 -2.36 0.69 17.40
C ASN A 167 -1.22 -0.26 17.84
N GLU A 168 -1.43 -1.58 17.74
CA GLU A 168 -0.43 -2.61 18.05
C GLU A 168 0.70 -2.69 17.01
N ILE A 169 0.49 -2.19 15.78
CA ILE A 169 1.50 -2.18 14.72
C ILE A 169 2.59 -1.15 15.04
N ARG A 170 3.84 -1.60 15.21
CA ARG A 170 4.98 -0.75 15.59
C ARG A 170 6.23 -0.88 14.71
N GLY A 171 6.28 -1.87 13.81
CA GLY A 171 7.49 -2.21 13.06
C GLY A 171 8.29 -3.33 13.71
N ILE A 172 9.48 -3.60 13.17
CA ILE A 172 10.34 -4.71 13.59
C ILE A 172 11.40 -4.21 14.57
N GLU A 173 12.02 -3.06 14.25
CA GLU A 173 13.15 -2.53 15.00
C GLU A 173 12.71 -1.37 15.91
N ALA A 174 13.39 -1.22 17.04
CA ALA A 174 13.20 -0.08 17.91
C ALA A 174 13.64 1.20 17.16
N GLY A 175 12.71 2.10 16.89
CA GLY A 175 12.93 3.31 16.10
C GLY A 175 12.27 3.31 14.73
N ASP A 176 11.63 2.19 14.33
CA ASP A 176 10.72 2.19 13.20
C ASP A 176 9.59 3.21 13.42
N ASP A 177 9.25 3.96 12.38
CA ASP A 177 8.12 4.87 12.39
C ASP A 177 6.82 4.06 12.35
N ALA A 178 6.10 4.05 13.47
CA ALA A 178 4.90 3.24 13.65
C ALA A 178 3.81 3.60 12.63
N ASP A 179 3.69 4.86 12.19
CA ASP A 179 2.69 5.25 11.20
C ASP A 179 3.09 4.73 9.83
N LEU A 180 4.36 4.83 9.43
CA LEU A 180 4.85 4.20 8.21
C LEU A 180 4.62 2.69 8.22
N CYS A 181 4.79 2.03 9.38
CA CYS A 181 4.48 0.61 9.51
C CYS A 181 2.99 0.29 9.40
N ARG A 182 2.14 1.05 10.07
CA ARG A 182 0.68 0.91 9.99
C ARG A 182 0.18 1.07 8.57
N PHE A 183 0.62 2.09 7.86
CA PHE A 183 0.23 2.32 6.47
C PHE A 183 0.86 1.31 5.51
N ALA A 184 2.06 0.78 5.79
CA ALA A 184 2.64 -0.31 5.01
C ALA A 184 1.83 -1.61 5.15
N VAL A 185 1.44 -1.96 6.38
CA VAL A 185 0.57 -3.12 6.67
C VAL A 185 -0.80 -2.94 6.02
N LEU A 186 -1.44 -1.78 6.21
CA LEU A 186 -2.74 -1.49 5.61
C LEU A 186 -2.70 -1.53 4.09
N THR A 187 -1.70 -0.90 3.47
CA THR A 187 -1.58 -0.90 2.00
C THR A 187 -1.40 -2.33 1.50
N SER A 188 -0.53 -3.12 2.13
CA SER A 188 -0.28 -4.53 1.76
C SER A 188 -1.51 -5.41 1.93
N LEU A 189 -2.29 -5.19 2.99
CA LEU A 189 -3.55 -5.90 3.20
C LEU A 189 -4.59 -5.48 2.16
N THR A 190 -4.68 -4.18 1.85
CA THR A 190 -5.60 -3.63 0.84
C THR A 190 -5.26 -4.14 -0.55
N THR A 191 -3.97 -4.33 -0.91
CA THR A 191 -3.60 -4.91 -2.21
C THR A 191 -4.14 -6.34 -2.36
N SER A 192 -4.08 -7.15 -1.30
CA SER A 192 -4.63 -8.52 -1.29
C SER A 192 -6.16 -8.58 -1.31
N ARG A 193 -6.82 -7.44 -1.01
CA ARG A 193 -8.27 -7.28 -0.89
C ARG A 193 -8.78 -6.16 -1.81
N ILE A 194 -8.13 -5.93 -2.94
CA ILE A 194 -8.37 -4.74 -3.78
C ILE A 194 -9.82 -4.63 -4.29
N ASP A 195 -10.51 -5.76 -4.42
CA ASP A 195 -11.91 -5.85 -4.86
C ASP A 195 -12.92 -5.91 -3.70
N ASP A 196 -12.46 -5.96 -2.44
CA ASP A 196 -13.30 -6.02 -1.24
C ASP A 196 -13.66 -4.61 -0.76
N LEU A 197 -14.55 -3.97 -1.51
CA LEU A 197 -15.00 -2.59 -1.25
C LEU A 197 -15.67 -2.44 0.13
N ILE A 198 -16.34 -3.49 0.61
CA ILE A 198 -17.01 -3.49 1.92
C ILE A 198 -15.97 -3.44 3.03
N TRP A 199 -14.94 -4.28 2.95
CA TRP A 199 -13.83 -4.25 3.90
C TRP A 199 -13.11 -2.90 3.89
N ALA A 200 -12.81 -2.35 2.71
CA ALA A 200 -12.16 -1.04 2.59
C ALA A 200 -13.01 0.09 3.21
N GLN A 201 -14.33 0.10 2.98
CA GLN A 201 -15.25 1.06 3.61
C GLN A 201 -15.26 0.93 5.13
N ASN A 202 -15.26 -0.30 5.64
CA ASN A 202 -15.26 -0.55 7.07
C ASN A 202 -13.97 -0.07 7.75
N ILE A 203 -12.81 -0.28 7.12
CA ILE A 203 -11.52 0.24 7.58
C ILE A 203 -11.57 1.78 7.65
N ARG A 204 -12.00 2.45 6.57
CA ARG A 204 -12.08 3.92 6.52
C ARG A 204 -13.05 4.46 7.56
N ARG A 205 -14.16 3.76 7.80
CA ARG A 205 -15.10 4.13 8.86
C ARG A 205 -14.46 4.01 10.25
N CYS A 206 -13.72 2.95 10.52
CA CYS A 206 -13.18 2.72 11.86
C CYS A 206 -11.92 3.51 12.18
N LEU A 207 -11.00 3.61 11.23
CA LEU A 207 -9.75 4.33 11.44
C LEU A 207 -9.90 5.80 11.04
N GLY A 208 -10.57 6.06 9.92
CA GLY A 208 -10.75 7.40 9.36
C GLY A 208 -11.70 8.29 10.16
N ASN A 209 -12.76 7.75 10.78
CA ASN A 209 -13.74 8.58 11.51
C ASN A 209 -13.33 8.91 12.95
N VAL A 210 -12.16 8.48 13.42
CA VAL A 210 -11.69 8.87 14.75
C VAL A 210 -11.52 10.38 14.74
N THR A 211 -12.34 11.10 15.48
CA THR A 211 -12.20 12.53 15.75
C THR A 211 -12.09 12.65 17.26
N ASN A 212 -11.04 13.31 17.76
CA ASN A 212 -10.87 13.43 19.21
C ASN A 212 -12.05 14.24 19.80
N GLY A 213 -12.81 13.57 20.66
CA GLY A 213 -14.02 14.04 21.34
C GLY A 213 -14.99 12.89 21.57
N ASN A 214 -14.85 12.23 22.73
CA ASN A 214 -15.82 11.37 23.46
C ASN A 214 -17.18 11.12 22.73
N GLU A 215 -17.69 9.90 22.55
CA GLU A 215 -17.95 8.86 23.55
C GLU A 215 -18.13 7.51 22.84
N ILE A 216 -17.47 6.47 23.34
CA ILE A 216 -18.06 5.12 23.33
C ILE A 216 -18.97 5.10 24.55
N HIS A 217 -20.27 5.19 24.33
CA HIS A 217 -21.30 4.76 25.27
C HIS A 217 -22.35 3.94 24.53
#